data_AF-A0AAI9E5R6-F1
#
_entry.id   AF-A0AAI9E5R6-F1
#
_cell.length_a   1.000
_cell.length_b   1.000
_cell.length_c   1.000
_cell.angle_alpha   90.00
_cell.angle_beta   90.00
_cell.angle_gamma   90.00
#
_symmetry.space_group_name_H-M   'P 1'
#
loop_
_entity.id
_entity.type
_entity.pdbx_description
1 polymer ?
#
loop_
_entity_poly.entity_id
_entity_poly.type
_entity_poly.pdbx_seq_one_letter_code
_entity_poly.pdbx_strand_id
1 'polypeptide(L)'
;MLDAGGDWDMLITRACALLYPQHAQAHHINWVWALQSEEHTNGTAPAPEYTEREKQQSALGAPWSPFGMGDGPGYIAIQSTRPATIRKRSRSRNFKGILTALLELPIFLGRYGPIAFQKLYEKGGHFAGRERPTDIADGLREMFGKGGGAYGVVKGQDGY
;
A
#
# COMPACT_ATOMS: atom_id res chain seq x y z
N MET A 1 -4.31 3.60 19.02
CA MET A 1 -4.58 2.45 18.15
C MET A 1 -3.45 2.37 17.15
N LEU A 2 -2.94 1.16 16.96
CA LEU A 2 -2.00 0.80 15.91
C LEU A 2 -2.76 -0.06 14.91
N ASP A 3 -2.63 0.25 13.63
CA ASP A 3 -3.32 -0.46 12.56
C ASP A 3 -2.34 -0.85 11.44
N ALA A 4 -2.65 -1.96 10.78
CA ALA A 4 -1.87 -2.50 9.68
C ALA A 4 -2.82 -2.88 8.54
N GLY A 5 -2.67 -2.25 7.37
CA GLY A 5 -3.62 -2.38 6.26
C GLY A 5 -2.96 -2.67 4.92
N GLY A 6 -3.59 -3.56 4.15
CA GLY A 6 -3.26 -3.84 2.75
C GLY A 6 -4.53 -3.81 1.88
N ASP A 7 -4.37 -3.80 0.55
CA ASP A 7 -5.50 -3.65 -0.38
C ASP A 7 -6.39 -2.44 -0.02
N TRP A 8 -7.72 -2.58 0.06
CA TRP A 8 -8.63 -1.50 0.49
C TRP A 8 -8.37 -1.00 1.91
N ASP A 9 -7.82 -1.83 2.79
CA ASP A 9 -7.60 -1.47 4.19
C ASP A 9 -6.54 -0.38 4.34
N MET A 10 -5.65 -0.22 3.36
CA MET A 10 -4.75 0.92 3.32
C MET A 10 -5.50 2.26 3.22
N LEU A 11 -6.60 2.34 2.46
CA LEU A 11 -7.39 3.58 2.38
C LEU A 11 -8.12 3.85 3.70
N ILE A 12 -8.61 2.80 4.36
CA ILE A 12 -9.35 2.89 5.62
C ILE A 12 -8.42 3.33 6.74
N THR A 13 -7.31 2.62 6.95
CA THR A 13 -6.31 2.93 7.98
C THR A 13 -5.72 4.33 7.80
N ARG A 14 -5.44 4.74 6.55
CA ARG A 14 -5.03 6.12 6.27
C ARG A 14 -6.11 7.14 6.61
N ALA A 15 -7.38 6.90 6.25
CA ALA A 15 -8.46 7.80 6.62
C ALA A 15 -8.59 7.91 8.15
N CYS A 16 -8.44 6.80 8.87
CA CYS A 16 -8.40 6.79 10.33
C CYS A 16 -7.25 7.64 10.89
N ALA A 17 -6.03 7.50 10.35
CA ALA A 17 -4.87 8.27 10.77
C ALA A 17 -5.05 9.79 10.54
N LEU A 18 -5.67 10.19 9.44
CA LEU A 18 -5.91 11.61 9.11
C LEU A 18 -7.08 12.22 9.90
N LEU A 19 -8.17 11.47 10.07
CA LEU A 19 -9.39 11.98 10.70
C LEU A 19 -9.35 11.88 12.23
N TYR A 20 -8.61 10.91 12.77
CA TYR A 20 -8.54 10.62 14.20
C TYR A 20 -7.09 10.52 14.71
N PRO A 21 -6.25 11.55 14.52
CA PRO A 21 -4.82 11.50 14.87
C PRO A 21 -4.56 11.31 16.37
N GLN A 22 -5.53 11.66 17.23
CA GLN A 22 -5.45 11.40 18.68
C GLN A 22 -5.58 9.91 18.99
N HIS A 23 -6.26 9.15 18.13
CA HIS A 23 -6.56 7.73 18.32
C HIS A 23 -5.71 6.81 17.44
N ALA A 24 -5.27 7.25 16.26
CA ALA A 24 -4.43 6.50 15.33
C ALA A 24 -3.06 7.20 15.21
N GLN A 25 -2.11 6.77 16.05
CA GLN A 25 -0.84 7.47 16.24
C GLN A 25 0.27 6.97 15.32
N ALA A 26 0.13 5.74 14.80
CA ALA A 26 0.98 5.17 13.77
C ALA A 26 0.18 4.11 13.01
N HIS A 27 0.36 4.07 11.69
CA HIS A 27 -0.25 3.09 10.80
C HIS A 27 0.83 2.44 9.93
N HIS A 28 0.75 1.13 9.74
CA HIS A 28 1.64 0.37 8.87
C HIS A 28 0.87 -0.03 7.60
N ILE A 29 1.44 0.21 6.43
CA ILE A 29 0.84 -0.18 5.15
C ILE A 29 1.83 -1.00 4.33
N ASN A 30 1.34 -2.08 3.72
CA ASN A 30 2.14 -2.93 2.83
C ASN A 30 1.78 -2.75 1.35
N TRP A 31 0.82 -1.86 1.06
CA TRP A 31 0.45 -1.44 -0.28
C TRP A 31 0.21 0.06 -0.28
N VAL A 32 0.58 0.76 -1.35
CA VAL A 32 0.46 2.22 -1.44
C VAL A 32 -0.05 2.58 -2.84
N TRP A 33 -1.00 3.51 -2.92
CA TRP A 33 -1.42 4.16 -4.16
C TRP A 33 -0.82 5.55 -4.26
N ALA A 34 0.42 5.67 -4.69
CA ALA A 34 1.10 6.96 -4.70
C ALA A 34 1.11 7.56 -6.11
N LEU A 35 0.14 8.44 -6.38
CA LEU A 35 0.14 9.20 -7.63
C LEU A 35 1.28 10.24 -7.63
N GLN A 36 1.94 10.35 -8.78
CA GLN A 36 2.88 11.42 -9.06
C GLN A 36 2.19 12.79 -8.89
N SER A 37 2.95 13.82 -8.48
CA SER A 37 2.37 15.16 -8.33
C SER A 37 1.85 15.68 -9.66
N GLU A 38 0.77 16.47 -9.61
CA GLU A 38 0.26 17.17 -10.79
C GLU A 38 1.34 18.04 -11.45
N GLU A 39 2.26 18.58 -10.66
CA GLU A 39 3.35 19.41 -11.16
C GLU A 39 4.31 18.62 -12.05
N HIS A 40 4.61 17.36 -11.70
CA HIS A 40 5.44 16.50 -12.51
C HIS A 40 4.65 15.89 -13.68
N THR A 41 3.35 15.60 -13.54
CA THR A 41 2.54 15.05 -14.63
C THR A 41 2.20 16.09 -15.69
N ASN A 42 2.02 17.35 -15.30
CA ASN A 42 1.69 18.45 -16.20
C ASN A 42 2.95 19.17 -16.73
N GLY A 43 4.14 18.72 -16.34
CA GLY A 43 5.43 19.22 -16.82
C GLY A 43 5.87 20.57 -16.23
N THR A 44 5.22 21.04 -15.16
CA THR A 44 5.60 22.29 -14.48
C THR A 44 6.77 22.12 -13.51
N ALA A 45 7.10 20.87 -13.15
CA ALA A 45 8.31 20.50 -12.43
C ALA A 45 9.06 19.40 -13.21
N PRO A 46 10.42 19.37 -13.14
CA PRO A 46 11.19 18.31 -13.78
C PRO A 46 10.76 16.95 -13.25
N ALA A 47 10.75 15.94 -14.11
CA ALA A 47 10.47 14.57 -13.69
C ALA A 47 11.50 14.15 -12.61
N PRO A 48 11.08 13.50 -11.52
CA PRO A 48 12.02 13.06 -10.50
C PRO A 48 12.99 12.03 -11.09
N GLU A 49 14.26 12.11 -10.69
CA GLU A 49 15.25 11.10 -11.05
C GLU A 49 14.98 9.82 -10.27
N TYR A 50 14.76 8.72 -11.00
CA TYR A 50 14.58 7.40 -10.42
C TYR A 50 15.87 6.60 -10.55
N THR A 51 16.21 5.88 -9.47
CA THR A 51 17.21 4.82 -9.52
C THR A 51 16.78 3.70 -10.48
N GLU A 52 17.72 2.91 -10.98
CA GLU A 52 17.39 1.79 -11.88
C GLU A 52 16.45 0.77 -11.23
N ARG A 53 16.59 0.56 -9.92
CA ARG A 53 15.70 -0.31 -9.14
C ARG A 53 14.27 0.23 -9.10
N GLU A 54 14.12 1.53 -8.88
CA GLU A 54 12.83 2.22 -8.87
C GLU A 54 12.13 2.14 -10.23
N LYS A 55 12.87 2.32 -11.32
CA LYS A 55 12.34 2.12 -12.69
C LYS A 55 11.84 0.70 -12.91
N GLN A 56 12.59 -0.31 -12.47
CA GLN A 56 12.19 -1.72 -12.57
C GLN A 56 10.91 -2.01 -11.76
N GLN A 57 10.81 -1.49 -10.54
CA GLN A 57 9.62 -1.66 -9.70
C GLN A 57 8.38 -0.99 -10.30
N SER A 58 8.53 0.24 -10.79
CA SER A 58 7.46 0.95 -11.50
C SER A 58 6.98 0.21 -12.74
N ALA A 59 7.92 -0.35 -13.53
CA ALA A 59 7.58 -1.14 -14.71
C ALA A 59 6.82 -2.44 -14.38
N LEU A 60 7.13 -3.10 -13.26
CA LEU A 60 6.39 -4.29 -12.79
C LEU A 60 4.98 -3.94 -12.31
N GLY A 61 4.80 -2.77 -11.70
CA GLY A 61 3.50 -2.29 -11.21
C GLY A 61 2.59 -1.70 -12.29
N ALA A 62 3.15 -1.14 -13.36
CA ALA A 62 2.42 -0.37 -14.37
C ALA A 62 1.20 -1.10 -15.01
N PRO A 63 1.28 -2.39 -15.39
CA PRO A 63 0.13 -3.10 -15.97
C PRO A 63 -1.05 -3.29 -15.02
N TRP A 64 -0.79 -3.21 -13.70
CA TRP A 64 -1.74 -3.47 -12.63
C TRP A 64 -2.17 -2.21 -11.88
N SER A 65 -1.65 -1.05 -12.28
CA SER A 65 -2.06 0.22 -11.70
C SER A 65 -3.58 0.39 -11.86
N PRO A 66 -4.32 0.71 -10.78
CA PRO A 66 -5.77 0.91 -10.84
C PRO A 66 -6.16 2.09 -11.74
N PHE A 67 -5.21 2.98 -12.06
CA PHE A 67 -5.37 4.15 -12.93
C PHE A 67 -4.66 3.99 -14.28
N GLY A 68 -4.04 2.84 -14.53
CA GLY A 68 -3.35 2.54 -15.79
C GLY A 68 -4.29 2.09 -16.90
N MET A 69 -3.80 2.14 -18.14
CA MET A 69 -4.50 1.59 -19.33
C MET A 69 -4.27 0.08 -19.53
N GLY A 70 -3.66 -0.61 -18.56
CA GLY A 70 -3.45 -2.05 -18.61
C GLY A 70 -4.74 -2.85 -18.44
N ASP A 71 -4.65 -4.18 -18.54
CA ASP A 71 -5.81 -5.08 -18.41
C ASP A 71 -6.21 -5.35 -16.94
N GLY A 72 -5.37 -4.96 -15.98
CA GLY A 72 -5.55 -5.19 -14.54
C GLY A 72 -6.80 -4.57 -13.87
N PRO A 73 -7.22 -3.33 -14.17
CA PRO A 73 -8.31 -2.64 -13.47
C PRO A 73 -9.71 -3.00 -13.97
N GLY A 74 -9.86 -3.97 -14.89
CA GLY A 74 -11.18 -4.35 -15.42
C GLY A 74 -12.19 -4.75 -14.35
N TYR A 75 -11.73 -5.38 -13.26
CA TYR A 75 -12.58 -5.71 -12.12
C TYR A 75 -13.00 -4.47 -11.32
N ILE A 76 -12.12 -3.48 -11.17
CA ILE A 76 -12.39 -2.20 -10.50
C ILE A 76 -13.49 -1.45 -11.27
N ALA A 77 -13.36 -1.36 -12.59
CA ALA A 77 -14.30 -0.64 -13.45
C ALA A 77 -15.73 -1.22 -13.38
N ILE A 78 -15.88 -2.55 -13.38
CA ILE A 78 -17.21 -3.16 -13.29
C ILE A 78 -17.78 -3.14 -11.88
N GLN A 79 -16.96 -3.28 -10.84
CA GLN A 79 -17.40 -3.19 -9.45
C GLN A 79 -17.81 -1.77 -9.06
N SER A 80 -17.15 -0.73 -9.60
CA SER A 80 -17.49 0.67 -9.34
C SER A 80 -18.73 1.15 -10.09
N THR A 81 -18.98 0.64 -11.31
CA THR A 81 -20.08 1.10 -12.15
C THR A 81 -21.32 0.21 -12.12
N ARG A 82 -21.14 -1.11 -11.93
CA ARG A 82 -22.23 -2.11 -12.02
C ARG A 82 -22.11 -3.23 -10.96
N PRO A 83 -22.01 -2.90 -9.65
CA PRO A 83 -21.80 -3.91 -8.59
C PRO A 83 -22.93 -4.94 -8.48
N ALA A 84 -24.18 -4.51 -8.69
CA ALA A 84 -25.33 -5.41 -8.64
C ALA A 84 -25.37 -6.41 -9.82
N THR A 85 -24.81 -6.03 -10.98
CA THR A 85 -24.82 -6.83 -12.21
C THR A 85 -23.80 -7.97 -12.14
N ILE A 86 -22.58 -7.68 -11.70
CA ILE A 86 -21.53 -8.70 -11.56
C ILE A 86 -21.92 -9.76 -10.50
N ARG A 87 -22.58 -9.35 -9.41
CA ARG A 87 -23.07 -10.25 -8.36
C ARG A 87 -24.00 -11.34 -8.89
N LYS A 88 -24.91 -11.01 -9.82
CA LYS A 88 -25.85 -11.99 -10.39
C LYS A 88 -25.17 -13.05 -11.26
N ARG A 89 -24.00 -12.74 -11.81
CA ARG A 89 -23.25 -13.61 -12.75
C ARG A 89 -22.12 -14.41 -12.09
N SER A 90 -21.68 -14.01 -10.89
CA SER A 90 -20.50 -14.56 -10.20
C SER A 90 -20.74 -15.89 -9.44
N ARG A 91 -21.96 -16.42 -9.37
CA ARG A 91 -22.23 -17.70 -8.67
C ARG A 91 -21.71 -18.95 -9.41
N SER A 92 -21.15 -18.79 -10.61
CA SER A 92 -20.52 -19.88 -11.35
C SER A 92 -19.15 -19.47 -11.90
N ARG A 93 -18.08 -19.82 -11.19
CA ARG A 93 -16.78 -20.33 -11.69
C ARG A 93 -15.65 -20.08 -10.69
N ASN A 94 -14.78 -21.08 -10.59
CA ASN A 94 -13.54 -21.09 -9.82
C ASN A 94 -12.65 -19.90 -10.19
N PHE A 95 -12.53 -18.92 -9.29
CA PHE A 95 -11.64 -17.78 -9.44
C PHE A 95 -10.23 -18.19 -9.00
N LYS A 96 -9.28 -18.26 -9.93
CA LYS A 96 -7.85 -18.41 -9.59
C LYS A 96 -7.32 -17.02 -9.23
N GLY A 97 -6.82 -16.88 -7.99
CA GLY A 97 -6.38 -15.62 -7.41
C GLY A 97 -5.24 -14.95 -8.17
N ILE A 98 -5.20 -13.62 -8.09
CA ILE A 98 -4.21 -12.75 -8.72
C ILE A 98 -2.94 -12.74 -7.86
N LEU A 99 -1.79 -13.00 -8.49
CA LEU A 99 -0.47 -12.98 -7.87
C LEU A 99 0.27 -11.72 -8.36
N THR A 100 0.93 -11.01 -7.43
CA THR A 100 1.86 -9.86 -7.60
C THR A 100 1.31 -8.50 -7.16
N ALA A 101 1.86 -7.99 -6.06
CA ALA A 101 2.05 -6.56 -5.82
C ALA A 101 3.36 -6.41 -5.04
N LEU A 102 4.32 -5.69 -5.61
CA LEU A 102 5.46 -5.18 -4.89
C LEU A 102 5.77 -3.76 -5.40
N LEU A 103 5.66 -2.83 -4.45
CA LEU A 103 6.51 -1.64 -4.29
C LEU A 103 6.34 -0.53 -5.32
N GLU A 104 5.61 0.51 -4.93
CA GLU A 104 5.70 1.83 -5.56
C GLU A 104 6.83 2.68 -4.96
N LEU A 105 7.24 3.68 -5.73
CA LEU A 105 8.47 4.45 -5.64
C LEU A 105 8.65 5.16 -4.28
N PRO A 106 9.81 4.99 -3.59
CA PRO A 106 10.18 5.67 -2.34
C PRO A 106 9.92 7.18 -2.35
N ILE A 107 10.12 7.83 -3.50
CA ILE A 107 10.02 9.29 -3.67
C ILE A 107 8.60 9.82 -3.42
N PHE A 108 7.57 8.99 -3.64
CA PHE A 108 6.17 9.42 -3.45
C PHE A 108 5.60 9.07 -2.08
N LEU A 109 6.31 8.26 -1.28
CA LEU A 109 5.89 7.90 0.08
C LEU A 109 5.84 9.11 1.01
N GLY A 110 6.64 10.15 0.76
CA GLY A 110 6.61 11.39 1.55
C GLY A 110 5.25 12.10 1.57
N ARG A 111 4.37 11.81 0.61
CA ARG A 111 2.98 12.34 0.58
C ARG A 111 2.05 11.70 1.62
N TYR A 112 2.49 10.59 2.22
CA TYR A 112 1.75 9.88 3.26
C TYR A 112 2.09 10.34 4.68
N GLY A 113 2.99 11.32 4.81
CA GLY A 113 3.44 11.87 6.08
C GLY A 113 4.83 11.38 6.46
N PRO A 114 5.28 11.67 7.70
CA PRO A 114 6.58 11.23 8.19
C PRO A 114 6.71 9.71 8.17
N ILE A 115 7.73 9.21 7.49
CA ILE A 115 8.03 7.77 7.43
C ILE A 115 8.96 7.44 8.58
N ALA A 116 8.41 6.78 9.61
CA ALA A 116 9.20 6.33 10.75
C ALA A 116 9.90 4.98 10.50
N PHE A 117 9.38 4.17 9.58
CA PHE A 117 9.87 2.82 9.28
C PHE A 117 9.59 2.47 7.82
N GLN A 118 10.58 1.89 7.14
CA GLN A 118 10.42 1.33 5.79
C GLN A 118 11.25 0.06 5.67
N LYS A 119 10.65 -1.00 5.14
CA LYS A 119 11.33 -2.27 4.90
C LYS A 119 10.95 -2.81 3.53
N LEU A 120 11.97 -3.28 2.81
CA LEU A 120 11.82 -3.87 1.49
C LEU A 120 12.04 -5.37 1.59
N TYR A 121 11.19 -6.13 0.92
CA TYR A 121 11.29 -7.59 0.84
C TYR A 121 11.60 -8.01 -0.59
N GLU A 122 12.45 -9.03 -0.75
CA GLU A 122 12.84 -9.56 -2.06
C GLU A 122 11.72 -10.38 -2.73
N LYS A 123 10.76 -10.87 -1.93
CA LYS A 123 9.70 -11.78 -2.36
C LYS A 123 8.39 -11.44 -1.66
N GLY A 124 7.28 -11.79 -2.32
CA GLY A 124 5.92 -11.53 -1.86
C GLY A 124 5.10 -10.82 -2.93
N GLY A 125 3.79 -10.82 -2.76
CA GLY A 125 2.84 -10.18 -3.67
C GLY A 125 1.73 -9.45 -2.91
N HIS A 126 0.62 -9.23 -3.62
CA HIS A 126 -0.52 -8.45 -3.14
C HIS A 126 -1.08 -8.99 -1.81
N PHE A 127 -1.08 -10.31 -1.63
CA PHE A 127 -1.54 -10.95 -0.41
C PHE A 127 -0.38 -11.18 0.58
N ALA A 128 0.41 -10.14 0.87
CA ALA A 128 1.61 -10.26 1.69
C ALA A 128 1.36 -10.91 3.07
N GLY A 129 0.22 -10.61 3.71
CA GLY A 129 -0.17 -11.25 4.97
C GLY A 129 -0.40 -12.77 4.88
N ARG A 130 -0.71 -13.29 3.69
CA ARG A 130 -0.87 -14.73 3.43
C ARG A 130 0.41 -15.36 2.88
N GLU A 131 1.08 -14.67 1.98
CA GLU A 131 2.25 -15.19 1.28
C GLU A 131 3.51 -15.13 2.15
N ARG A 132 3.62 -14.10 2.98
CA ARG A 132 4.79 -13.80 3.82
C ARG A 132 4.35 -13.37 5.24
N PRO A 133 3.56 -14.19 5.96
CA PRO A 133 3.01 -13.81 7.28
C PRO A 133 4.10 -13.47 8.30
N THR A 134 5.20 -14.23 8.30
CA THR A 134 6.33 -14.01 9.21
C THR A 134 7.03 -12.69 8.93
N ASP A 135 7.30 -12.38 7.65
CA ASP A 135 7.91 -11.11 7.26
C ASP A 135 7.10 -9.90 7.70
N ILE A 136 5.77 -9.97 7.55
CA ILE A 136 4.86 -8.90 7.98
C ILE A 136 4.85 -8.78 9.51
N ALA A 137 4.75 -9.91 10.23
CA ALA A 137 4.77 -9.91 11.69
C ALA A 137 6.11 -9.36 12.24
N ASP A 138 7.23 -9.75 11.64
CA ASP A 138 8.55 -9.28 12.06
C ASP A 138 8.77 -7.82 11.70
N GLY A 139 8.26 -7.34 10.56
CA GLY A 139 8.24 -5.92 10.23
C GLY A 139 7.46 -5.09 11.25
N LEU A 140 6.29 -5.57 11.68
CA LEU A 140 5.50 -4.91 12.73
C LEU A 140 6.24 -4.90 14.08
N ARG A 141 6.86 -6.02 14.46
CA ARG A 141 7.67 -6.10 15.69
C ARG A 141 8.86 -5.16 15.64
N GLU A 142 9.53 -5.04 14.50
CA GLU A 142 10.68 -4.14 14.33
C GLU A 142 10.25 -2.67 14.37
N MET A 143 9.11 -2.34 13.74
CA MET A 143 8.58 -0.98 13.73
C MET A 143 8.17 -0.51 15.13
N PHE A 144 7.46 -1.36 15.90
CA PHE A 144 6.88 -0.99 17.20
C PHE A 144 7.70 -1.44 18.40
N GLY A 145 8.69 -2.31 18.22
CA GLY A 145 9.51 -2.85 19.29
C GLY A 145 10.60 -1.89 19.76
N LYS A 146 11.30 -2.26 20.83
CA LYS A 146 12.39 -1.47 21.41
C LYS A 146 13.44 -1.03 20.38
N GLY A 147 13.60 0.29 20.25
CA GLY A 147 14.53 0.91 19.29
C GLY A 147 13.97 1.05 17.87
N GLY A 148 12.74 0.61 17.63
CA GLY A 148 12.02 0.79 16.38
C GLY A 148 11.56 2.22 16.15
N GLY A 149 11.29 2.57 14.89
CA GLY A 149 10.91 3.94 14.49
C GLY A 149 9.59 4.44 15.09
N ALA A 150 8.69 3.54 15.47
CA ALA A 150 7.42 3.85 16.14
C ALA A 150 7.40 3.38 17.60
N TYR A 151 8.56 3.12 18.20
CA TYR A 151 8.67 2.75 19.61
C TYR A 151 8.10 3.84 20.52
N GLY A 152 7.27 3.45 21.50
CA GLY A 152 6.70 4.38 22.48
C GLY A 152 5.76 5.44 21.89
N VAL A 153 5.31 5.27 20.63
CA VAL A 153 4.40 6.23 19.98
C VAL A 153 3.08 6.37 20.75
N VAL A 154 2.69 5.30 21.45
CA VAL A 154 1.54 5.29 22.36
C VAL A 154 1.96 5.71 23.76
N LYS A 155 1.46 6.87 24.20
CA LYS A 155 1.74 7.39 25.54
C LYS A 155 1.42 6.35 26.62
N GLY A 156 2.42 6.02 27.43
CA GLY A 156 2.31 5.07 28.54
C GLY A 156 2.33 3.59 28.11
N GLN A 157 2.61 3.30 26.84
CA GLN A 157 2.85 1.94 26.36
C GLN A 157 4.11 1.87 25.50
N ASP A 158 5.07 1.07 25.96
CA ASP A 158 6.41 1.02 25.37
C ASP A 158 6.51 0.02 24.20
N GLY A 159 5.41 -0.36 23.55
CA GLY A 159 5.46 -1.43 22.53
C GLY A 159 5.99 -2.76 23.10
N TYR A 160 6.40 -3.69 22.24
CA TYR A 160 6.91 -5.01 22.65
C TYR A 160 8.44 -5.00 22.88
#